data_AF-A0A6U5JGF8-F1
#
_entry.id   AF-A0A6U5JGF8-F1
#
_cell.length_a   1.000
_cell.length_b   1.000
_cell.length_c   1.000
_cell.angle_alpha   90.00
_cell.angle_beta   90.00
_cell.angle_gamma   90.00
#
_symmetry.space_group_name_H-M   'P 1'
#
loop_
_entity.id
_entity.type
_entity.pdbx_description
1 polymer ?
#
loop_
_entity_poly.entity_id
_entity_poly.type
_entity_poly.pdbx_seq_one_letter_code
_entity_poly.pdbx_strand_id
1 'polypeptide(L)'
;VTLATKQHLPSKHSLLNTFFPSNPILLTMRAFFLLLTTLSVVSAFQTTPFGVRTHQATCPSTTRLSMSTTAEKTGLTHKAVHQLMKKVTADNFAETLDTLKPFLENDAGISIYTKTIKRLGKVAKDVGKEMPEGYALEAACTKKRRDKQTAFIQTKEAEQKEAEEAAAAEEAAAAEAAAADAEAEPVEA
;
A
#
# COMPACT_ATOMS: atom_id res chain seq x y z
N VAL A 1 43.00 -13.81 -34.65
CA VAL A 1 43.06 -12.34 -34.79
C VAL A 1 41.97 -11.75 -33.92
N THR A 2 42.42 -11.11 -32.85
CA THR A 2 41.68 -10.38 -31.81
C THR A 2 40.91 -9.20 -32.38
N LEU A 3 39.71 -8.89 -31.87
CA LEU A 3 39.36 -7.53 -31.43
C LEU A 3 38.22 -7.59 -30.40
N ALA A 4 38.60 -7.32 -29.16
CA ALA A 4 37.73 -7.03 -28.03
C ALA A 4 37.40 -5.53 -28.03
N THR A 5 36.13 -5.15 -27.91
CA THR A 5 35.71 -3.77 -27.66
C THR A 5 34.98 -3.67 -26.33
N LYS A 6 35.73 -3.15 -25.36
CA LYS A 6 35.38 -2.78 -24.00
C LYS A 6 34.95 -1.30 -24.03
N GLN A 7 33.70 -0.98 -23.69
CA GLN A 7 33.27 0.39 -23.36
C GLN A 7 32.53 0.30 -22.01
N HIS A 8 33.18 0.58 -20.89
CA HIS A 8 33.46 1.90 -20.28
C HIS A 8 32.18 2.65 -19.86
N LEU A 9 31.78 2.43 -18.60
CA LEU A 9 30.92 3.29 -17.80
C LEU A 9 31.70 4.53 -17.34
N PRO A 10 31.02 5.69 -17.27
CA PRO A 10 31.04 6.50 -16.05
C PRO A 10 29.61 6.84 -15.59
N SER A 11 29.20 6.54 -14.36
CA SER A 11 29.45 7.29 -13.12
C SER A 11 28.61 8.57 -12.95
N LYS A 12 27.78 8.55 -11.89
CA LYS A 12 27.50 9.63 -10.90
C LYS A 12 26.31 10.61 -11.07
N HIS A 13 25.55 10.66 -9.96
CA HIS A 13 24.90 11.80 -9.30
C HIS A 13 23.66 12.49 -9.91
N SER A 14 22.51 12.25 -9.25
CA SER A 14 21.49 13.27 -8.92
C SER A 14 20.56 12.67 -7.84
N LEU A 15 20.90 12.72 -6.54
CA LEU A 15 20.53 13.80 -5.61
C LEU A 15 19.13 14.40 -5.87
N LEU A 16 18.20 14.02 -4.98
CA LEU A 16 17.24 14.89 -4.31
C LEU A 16 16.65 16.04 -5.15
N ASN A 17 15.44 15.83 -5.65
CA ASN A 17 14.56 16.95 -6.00
C ASN A 17 13.17 16.72 -5.42
N THR A 18 13.06 16.85 -4.09
CA THR A 18 11.80 17.11 -3.41
C THR A 18 11.51 18.61 -3.51
N PHE A 19 10.96 19.02 -4.65
CA PHE A 19 10.48 20.38 -4.86
C PHE A 19 9.03 20.45 -4.36
N PHE A 20 8.85 20.48 -3.04
CA PHE A 20 7.57 20.84 -2.42
C PHE A 20 7.50 22.37 -2.32
N PRO A 21 6.54 23.04 -2.98
CA PRO A 21 6.38 24.48 -2.88
C PRO A 21 6.00 24.85 -1.43
N SER A 22 6.87 25.65 -0.80
CA SER A 22 6.70 26.20 0.53
C SER A 22 5.72 27.37 0.50
N ASN A 23 4.45 27.12 0.81
CA ASN A 23 3.52 28.17 1.22
C ASN A 23 3.72 28.43 2.74
N PRO A 24 4.29 29.59 3.15
CA PRO A 24 4.64 29.84 4.54
C PRO A 24 3.41 29.96 5.46
N ILE A 25 2.23 30.24 4.90
CA ILE A 25 0.98 30.43 5.64
C ILE A 25 0.38 29.07 6.10
N LEU A 26 0.65 27.98 5.38
CA LEU A 26 0.10 26.65 5.71
C LEU A 26 0.98 25.88 6.72
N LEU A 27 2.24 26.32 6.92
CA LEU A 27 3.17 25.73 7.87
C LEU A 27 2.88 26.18 9.32
N THR A 28 2.48 27.44 9.51
CA THR A 28 2.20 28.00 10.84
C THR A 28 0.92 27.42 11.45
N MET A 29 -0.11 27.15 10.63
CA MET A 29 -1.35 26.50 11.07
C MET A 29 -1.14 25.03 11.48
N ARG A 30 -0.23 24.29 10.79
CA ARG A 30 0.12 22.91 11.16
C ARG A 30 0.94 22.81 12.45
N ALA A 31 1.81 23.79 12.71
CA ALA A 31 2.58 23.85 13.96
C ALA A 31 1.66 24.09 15.19
N PHE A 32 0.60 24.89 15.03
CA PHE A 32 -0.34 25.15 16.12
C PHE A 32 -1.21 23.93 16.46
N PHE A 33 -1.61 23.15 15.44
CA PHE A 33 -2.37 21.90 15.65
C PHE A 33 -1.54 20.78 16.28
N LEU A 34 -0.22 20.72 16.01
CA LEU A 34 0.66 19.73 16.65
C LEU A 34 0.93 20.06 18.14
N LEU A 35 0.99 21.34 18.52
CA LEU A 35 1.24 21.75 19.91
C LEU A 35 0.03 21.48 20.84
N LEU A 36 -1.20 21.49 20.30
CA LEU A 36 -2.42 21.26 21.09
C LEU A 36 -2.71 19.78 21.39
N THR A 37 -2.11 18.84 20.64
CA THR A 37 -2.34 17.40 20.82
C THR A 37 -1.42 16.71 21.85
N THR A 38 -0.38 17.38 22.36
CA THR A 38 0.58 16.76 23.28
C THR A 38 0.21 16.84 24.75
N LEU A 39 -0.95 17.42 25.11
CA LEU A 39 -1.32 17.66 26.52
C LEU A 39 -2.39 16.72 27.09
N SER A 40 -2.79 15.63 26.41
CA SER A 40 -3.91 14.79 26.88
C SER A 40 -3.72 13.27 26.86
N VAL A 41 -2.48 12.74 26.90
CA VAL A 41 -2.26 11.29 27.06
C VAL A 41 -1.38 10.98 28.26
N VAL A 42 -1.84 11.36 29.45
CA VAL A 42 -1.43 10.73 30.72
C VAL A 42 -2.65 10.06 31.30
N SER A 43 -2.91 8.81 30.89
CA SER A 43 -3.81 7.91 31.60
C SER A 43 -3.44 6.46 31.31
N ALA A 44 -2.92 5.81 32.34
CA ALA A 44 -2.98 4.38 32.61
C ALA A 44 -2.26 3.41 31.66
N PHE A 45 -0.93 3.37 31.75
CA PHE A 45 -0.19 2.11 31.56
C PHE A 45 -0.23 1.33 32.88
N GLN A 46 -1.34 0.63 33.16
CA GLN A 46 -1.33 -0.43 34.16
C GLN A 46 -0.59 -1.61 33.56
N THR A 47 0.66 -1.79 33.97
CA THR A 47 1.46 -2.98 33.72
C THR A 47 0.82 -4.14 34.48
N THR A 48 -0.07 -4.88 33.85
CA THR A 48 -0.35 -6.25 34.29
C THR A 48 0.94 -7.05 34.05
N PRO A 49 1.47 -7.77 35.06
CA PRO A 49 2.59 -8.66 34.82
C PRO A 49 2.10 -9.76 33.89
N PHE A 50 2.48 -9.69 32.61
CA PHE A 50 2.48 -10.84 31.71
C PHE A 50 3.44 -11.87 32.31
N GLY A 51 2.91 -12.69 33.21
CA GLY A 51 3.55 -13.92 33.62
C GLY A 51 3.72 -14.79 32.39
N VAL A 52 4.94 -14.85 31.88
CA VAL A 52 5.36 -15.83 30.87
C VAL A 52 5.27 -17.19 31.55
N ARG A 53 4.07 -17.76 31.54
CA ARG A 53 3.83 -19.12 32.00
C ARG A 53 4.27 -20.04 30.86
N THR A 54 5.54 -20.42 30.89
CA THR A 54 6.12 -21.45 30.03
C THR A 54 5.54 -22.82 30.41
N HIS A 55 4.26 -23.06 30.13
CA HIS A 55 3.79 -24.43 29.97
C HIS A 55 3.97 -24.78 28.50
N GLN A 56 5.09 -25.45 28.20
CA GLN A 56 5.15 -26.38 27.09
C GLN A 56 4.12 -27.49 27.34
N ALA A 57 2.86 -27.21 27.07
CA ALA A 57 1.88 -28.25 26.79
C ALA A 57 1.93 -28.48 25.29
N THR A 58 2.84 -29.35 24.85
CA THR A 58 2.78 -29.95 23.52
C THR A 58 1.57 -30.86 23.46
N CYS A 59 0.39 -30.29 23.28
CA CYS A 59 -0.77 -31.04 22.83
C CYS A 59 -0.52 -31.40 21.36
N PRO A 60 -0.44 -32.70 20.98
CA PRO A 60 -0.43 -33.09 19.59
C PRO A 60 -1.84 -32.82 19.02
N SER A 61 -2.09 -31.58 18.59
CA SER A 61 -3.28 -31.25 17.83
C SER A 61 -3.16 -31.93 16.47
N THR A 62 -3.75 -33.12 16.36
CA THR A 62 -3.82 -33.94 15.15
C THR A 62 -4.95 -33.50 14.24
N THR A 63 -5.22 -32.19 14.12
CA THR A 63 -6.07 -31.69 13.04
C THR A 63 -5.22 -31.64 11.77
N ARG A 64 -4.97 -32.81 11.15
CA ARG A 64 -4.42 -32.89 9.80
C ARG A 64 -5.50 -32.40 8.84
N LEU A 65 -5.56 -31.08 8.65
CA LEU A 65 -6.24 -30.49 7.51
C LEU A 65 -5.50 -30.97 6.26
N SER A 66 -6.06 -32.00 5.62
CA SER A 66 -5.73 -32.39 4.26
C SER A 66 -6.04 -31.20 3.36
N MET A 67 -5.12 -30.25 3.28
CA MET A 67 -5.15 -29.16 2.31
C MET A 67 -5.10 -29.83 0.95
N SER A 68 -6.26 -29.92 0.29
CA SER A 68 -6.34 -30.41 -1.07
C SER A 68 -5.32 -29.62 -1.89
N THR A 69 -4.50 -30.37 -2.62
CA THR A 69 -3.48 -29.82 -3.49
C THR A 69 -4.20 -29.03 -4.57
N THR A 70 -4.23 -27.70 -4.45
CA THR A 70 -4.71 -26.75 -5.47
C THR A 70 -3.79 -26.74 -6.70
N ALA A 71 -3.48 -27.92 -7.25
CA ALA A 71 -2.64 -28.12 -8.41
C ALA A 71 -3.46 -28.39 -9.68
N GLU A 72 -4.79 -28.27 -9.62
CA GLU A 72 -5.66 -28.81 -10.67
C GLU A 72 -5.75 -27.94 -11.92
N LYS A 73 -5.52 -26.62 -11.84
CA LYS A 73 -5.65 -25.75 -13.03
C LYS A 73 -4.34 -25.51 -13.76
N THR A 74 -3.24 -25.31 -13.04
CA THR A 74 -1.93 -25.02 -13.65
C THR A 74 -0.93 -26.16 -13.53
N GLY A 75 -1.20 -27.20 -12.74
CA GLY A 75 -0.25 -28.29 -12.50
C GLY A 75 0.99 -27.90 -11.69
N LEU A 76 1.18 -26.61 -11.35
CA LEU A 76 2.31 -26.15 -10.58
C LEU A 76 2.06 -26.33 -9.08
N THR A 77 2.93 -27.10 -8.44
CA THR A 77 2.94 -27.17 -6.97
C THR A 77 3.65 -25.96 -6.38
N HIS A 78 3.25 -25.54 -5.17
CA HIS A 78 3.94 -24.46 -4.44
C HIS A 78 5.46 -24.73 -4.25
N LYS A 79 5.87 -26.00 -4.11
CA LYS A 79 7.30 -26.36 -4.04
C LYS A 79 8.02 -26.10 -5.37
N ALA A 80 7.38 -26.43 -6.50
CA ALA A 80 7.93 -26.16 -7.83
C ALA A 80 8.09 -24.66 -8.06
N VAL A 81 7.08 -23.85 -7.72
CA VAL A 81 7.15 -22.38 -7.75
C VAL A 81 8.35 -21.87 -6.96
N HIS A 82 8.52 -22.35 -5.72
CA HIS A 82 9.64 -21.93 -4.89
C HIS A 82 11.01 -22.32 -5.47
N GLN A 83 11.11 -23.49 -6.11
CA GLN A 83 12.33 -23.92 -6.79
C GLN A 83 12.61 -23.11 -8.06
N LEU A 84 11.58 -22.78 -8.83
CA LEU A 84 11.66 -21.93 -10.02
C LEU A 84 12.27 -20.58 -9.62
N MET A 85 11.72 -19.94 -8.58
CA MET A 85 12.19 -18.66 -8.06
C MET A 85 13.65 -18.65 -7.60
N LYS A 86 14.16 -19.78 -7.10
CA LYS A 86 15.57 -19.89 -6.67
C LYS A 86 16.55 -19.94 -7.84
N LYS A 87 16.10 -20.37 -9.02
CA LYS A 87 16.91 -20.53 -10.22
C LYS A 87 16.75 -19.36 -11.20
N VAL A 88 16.03 -18.32 -10.80
CA VAL A 88 15.81 -17.12 -11.62
C VAL A 88 17.14 -16.39 -11.82
N THR A 89 17.44 -16.08 -13.08
CA THR A 89 18.56 -15.25 -13.52
C THR A 89 18.03 -14.11 -14.38
N ALA A 90 18.91 -13.18 -14.79
CA ALA A 90 18.55 -12.07 -15.67
C ALA A 90 17.92 -12.54 -16.97
N ASP A 91 18.48 -13.58 -17.57
CA ASP A 91 18.07 -14.07 -18.88
C ASP A 91 16.70 -14.75 -18.82
N ASN A 92 16.43 -15.48 -17.73
CA ASN A 92 15.21 -16.29 -17.59
C ASN A 92 14.07 -15.58 -16.86
N PHE A 93 14.26 -14.34 -16.40
CA PHE A 93 13.28 -13.65 -15.56
C PHE A 93 11.90 -13.52 -16.23
N ALA A 94 11.86 -13.12 -17.51
CA ALA A 94 10.61 -12.94 -18.25
C ALA A 94 9.83 -14.26 -18.37
N GLU A 95 10.51 -15.33 -18.82
CA GLU A 95 9.90 -16.66 -18.94
C GLU A 95 9.36 -17.18 -17.61
N THR A 96 10.08 -16.92 -16.50
CA THR A 96 9.63 -17.31 -15.17
C THR A 96 8.40 -16.54 -14.71
N LEU A 97 8.25 -15.26 -15.10
CA LEU A 97 7.02 -14.51 -14.83
C LEU A 97 5.85 -15.10 -15.61
N ASP A 98 6.02 -15.37 -16.90
CA ASP A 98 4.95 -15.92 -17.73
C ASP A 98 4.48 -17.29 -17.21
N THR A 99 5.42 -18.11 -16.74
CA THR A 99 5.12 -19.42 -16.13
C THR A 99 4.39 -19.27 -14.79
N LEU A 100 4.74 -18.26 -13.99
CA LEU A 100 4.17 -18.05 -12.64
C LEU A 100 2.81 -17.35 -12.65
N LYS A 101 2.55 -16.52 -13.64
CA LYS A 101 1.31 -15.73 -13.76
C LYS A 101 0.04 -16.58 -13.62
N PRO A 102 -0.16 -17.67 -14.39
CA PRO A 102 -1.40 -18.44 -14.30
C PRO A 102 -1.57 -19.09 -12.91
N PHE A 103 -0.48 -19.50 -12.26
CA PHE A 103 -0.52 -20.08 -10.91
C PHE A 103 -0.95 -19.02 -9.88
N LEU A 104 -0.42 -17.80 -9.98
CA LEU A 104 -0.76 -16.70 -9.09
C LEU A 104 -2.20 -16.24 -9.23
N GLU A 105 -2.73 -16.25 -10.46
CA GLU A 105 -4.09 -15.80 -10.73
C GLU A 105 -5.15 -16.79 -10.29
N ASN A 106 -4.90 -18.09 -10.51
CA ASN A 106 -5.92 -19.13 -10.39
C ASN A 106 -5.79 -20.01 -9.13
N ASP A 107 -4.57 -20.38 -8.75
CA ASP A 107 -4.32 -21.47 -7.79
C ASP A 107 -3.70 -20.99 -6.47
N ALA A 108 -3.09 -19.80 -6.46
CA ALA A 108 -2.43 -19.26 -5.29
C ALA A 108 -3.44 -18.72 -4.25
N GLY A 109 -3.36 -19.23 -3.02
CA GLY A 109 -4.00 -18.61 -1.85
C GLY A 109 -3.31 -17.31 -1.43
N ILE A 110 -4.00 -16.47 -0.64
CA ILE A 110 -3.52 -15.14 -0.20
C ILE A 110 -2.07 -15.16 0.34
N SER A 111 -1.78 -16.11 1.23
CA SER A 111 -0.45 -16.20 1.86
C SER A 111 0.65 -16.58 0.87
N ILE A 112 0.34 -17.47 -0.07
CA ILE A 112 1.27 -17.89 -1.12
C ILE A 112 1.48 -16.73 -2.09
N TYR A 113 0.40 -16.15 -2.61
CA TYR A 113 0.42 -14.99 -3.49
C TYR A 113 1.30 -13.87 -2.92
N THR A 114 1.02 -13.44 -1.68
CA THR A 114 1.74 -12.34 -1.03
C THR A 114 3.24 -12.64 -0.87
N LYS A 115 3.59 -13.87 -0.50
CA LYS A 115 4.99 -14.29 -0.35
C LYS A 115 5.71 -14.37 -1.69
N THR A 116 5.05 -14.91 -2.72
CA THR A 116 5.62 -15.05 -4.06
C THR A 116 5.87 -13.69 -4.69
N ILE A 117 4.90 -12.76 -4.66
CA ILE A 117 5.08 -11.38 -5.16
C ILE A 117 6.22 -10.67 -4.43
N LYS A 118 6.29 -10.74 -3.09
CA LYS A 118 7.38 -10.12 -2.32
C LYS A 118 8.75 -10.69 -2.69
N ARG A 119 8.84 -11.99 -2.92
CA ARG A 119 10.09 -12.66 -3.33
C ARG A 119 10.45 -12.32 -4.77
N LEU A 120 9.49 -12.24 -5.68
CA LEU A 120 9.72 -11.82 -7.07
C LEU A 120 10.26 -10.41 -7.10
N GLY A 121 9.68 -9.48 -6.32
CA GLY A 121 10.20 -8.11 -6.21
C GLY A 121 11.63 -8.05 -5.65
N LYS A 122 12.02 -8.96 -4.75
CA LYS A 122 13.41 -9.04 -4.28
C LYS A 122 14.34 -9.58 -5.38
N VAL A 123 13.96 -10.71 -6.00
CA VAL A 123 14.74 -11.34 -7.06
C VAL A 123 14.91 -10.40 -8.25
N ALA A 124 13.86 -9.67 -8.64
CA ALA A 124 13.91 -8.66 -9.70
C ALA A 124 15.01 -7.62 -9.40
N LYS A 125 15.03 -7.07 -8.18
CA LYS A 125 16.07 -6.13 -7.71
C LYS A 125 17.46 -6.76 -7.71
N ASP A 126 17.60 -7.98 -7.21
CA ASP A 126 18.88 -8.70 -7.14
C ASP A 126 19.45 -8.96 -8.55
N VAL A 127 18.58 -9.14 -9.53
CA VAL A 127 18.90 -9.42 -10.93
C VAL A 127 19.03 -8.13 -11.78
N GLY A 128 18.65 -6.97 -11.23
CA GLY A 128 18.68 -5.68 -11.92
C GLY A 128 17.55 -5.48 -12.94
N LYS A 129 16.41 -6.18 -12.78
CA LYS A 129 15.20 -5.99 -13.58
C LYS A 129 14.08 -5.38 -12.76
N GLU A 130 13.19 -4.65 -13.42
CA GLU A 130 11.99 -4.12 -12.79
C GLU A 130 10.83 -5.09 -12.92
N MET A 131 10.01 -5.17 -11.86
CA MET A 131 8.80 -5.97 -11.88
C MET A 131 7.68 -5.15 -12.53
N PRO A 132 6.94 -5.68 -13.52
CA PRO A 132 5.87 -4.94 -14.17
C PRO A 132 4.85 -4.42 -13.16
N GLU A 133 4.45 -3.16 -13.32
CA GLU A 133 3.38 -2.59 -12.51
C GLU A 133 2.10 -3.39 -12.71
N GLY A 134 1.44 -3.70 -11.59
CA GLY A 134 0.20 -4.45 -11.61
C GLY A 134 0.32 -5.94 -11.92
N TYR A 135 1.51 -6.52 -11.90
CA TYR A 135 1.71 -7.96 -12.12
C TYR A 135 0.83 -8.82 -11.18
N ALA A 136 0.04 -9.71 -11.77
CA ALA A 136 -0.89 -10.63 -11.12
C ALA A 136 -1.92 -9.96 -10.18
N LEU A 137 -2.25 -8.68 -10.39
CA LEU A 137 -3.28 -7.99 -9.59
C LEU A 137 -4.63 -8.72 -9.65
N GLU A 138 -4.96 -9.35 -10.77
CA GLU A 138 -6.22 -10.04 -11.03
C GLU A 138 -6.41 -11.35 -10.27
N ALA A 139 -5.48 -11.70 -9.37
CA ALA A 139 -5.59 -12.91 -8.57
C ALA A 139 -6.93 -13.06 -7.84
N ALA A 140 -7.56 -14.23 -8.01
CA ALA A 140 -8.87 -14.53 -7.44
C ALA A 140 -8.88 -14.38 -5.91
N CYS A 141 -7.73 -14.64 -5.27
CA CYS A 141 -7.57 -14.54 -3.83
C CYS A 141 -7.58 -13.10 -3.29
N THR A 142 -7.25 -12.09 -4.10
CA THR A 142 -7.26 -10.67 -3.67
C THR A 142 -8.53 -9.93 -4.07
N LYS A 143 -9.29 -10.45 -5.04
CA LYS A 143 -10.49 -9.83 -5.61
C LYS A 143 -11.45 -9.30 -4.54
N LYS A 144 -11.92 -10.17 -3.64
CA LYS A 144 -12.84 -9.79 -2.55
C LYS A 144 -12.32 -8.65 -1.66
N ARG A 145 -11.01 -8.59 -1.39
CA ARG A 145 -10.43 -7.53 -0.57
C ARG A 145 -10.41 -6.21 -1.34
N ARG A 146 -10.02 -6.25 -2.62
CA ARG A 146 -10.00 -5.09 -3.51
C ARG A 146 -11.40 -4.52 -3.72
N ASP A 147 -12.40 -5.37 -3.93
CA ASP A 147 -13.79 -4.94 -4.10
C ASP A 147 -14.29 -4.18 -2.87
N LYS A 148 -14.04 -4.71 -1.66
CA LYS A 148 -14.40 -4.03 -0.40
C LYS A 148 -13.69 -2.69 -0.24
N GLN A 149 -12.39 -2.65 -0.56
CA GLN A 149 -11.62 -1.42 -0.46
C GLN A 149 -12.11 -0.38 -1.47
N THR A 150 -12.44 -0.79 -2.69
CA THR A 150 -12.97 0.07 -3.74
C THR A 150 -14.33 0.62 -3.34
N ALA A 151 -15.23 -0.23 -2.84
CA ALA A 151 -16.53 0.21 -2.33
C ALA A 151 -16.39 1.22 -1.18
N PHE A 152 -15.49 0.96 -0.23
CA PHE A 152 -15.24 1.88 0.89
C PHE A 152 -14.70 3.24 0.42
N ILE A 153 -13.77 3.25 -0.55
CA ILE A 153 -13.25 4.48 -1.14
C ILE A 153 -14.38 5.25 -1.81
N GLN A 154 -15.20 4.59 -2.64
CA GLN A 154 -16.34 5.22 -3.30
C GLN A 154 -17.36 5.81 -2.31
N THR A 155 -17.66 5.12 -1.20
CA THR A 155 -18.55 5.66 -0.16
C THR A 155 -17.94 6.88 0.51
N LYS A 156 -16.64 6.87 0.82
CA LYS A 156 -15.98 8.00 1.47
C LYS A 156 -15.80 9.21 0.56
N GLU A 157 -15.53 8.99 -0.72
CA GLU A 157 -15.48 10.06 -1.72
C GLU A 157 -16.85 10.72 -1.91
N ALA A 158 -17.93 9.93 -1.89
CA ALA A 158 -19.30 10.46 -1.93
C ALA A 158 -19.63 11.30 -0.69
N GLU A 159 -19.35 10.80 0.52
CA GLU A 159 -19.55 11.55 1.77
C GLU A 159 -18.75 12.86 1.81
N GLN A 160 -17.50 12.86 1.32
CA GLN A 160 -16.69 14.07 1.25
C GLN A 160 -17.26 15.10 0.29
N LYS A 161 -17.75 14.64 -0.88
CA LYS A 161 -18.35 15.53 -1.86
C LYS A 161 -19.64 16.17 -1.35
N GLU A 162 -20.49 15.42 -0.65
CA GLU A 162 -21.71 15.97 -0.02
C GLU A 162 -21.39 16.95 1.11
N ALA A 163 -20.37 16.67 1.93
CA ALA A 163 -19.93 17.58 2.98
C ALA A 163 -19.30 18.87 2.43
N GLU A 164 -18.56 18.79 1.33
CA GLU A 164 -17.96 19.95 0.65
C GLU A 164 -19.04 20.81 -0.03
N GLU A 165 -20.05 20.19 -0.65
CA GLU A 165 -21.22 20.90 -1.20
C GLU A 165 -22.06 21.57 -0.09
N ALA A 166 -22.24 20.92 1.06
CA ALA A 166 -22.94 21.52 2.20
C ALA A 166 -22.15 22.69 2.82
N ALA A 167 -20.83 22.56 2.98
CA ALA A 167 -19.98 23.63 3.49
C ALA A 167 -19.92 24.83 2.53
N ALA A 168 -19.87 24.58 1.21
CA ALA A 168 -19.90 25.65 0.22
C ALA A 168 -21.26 26.38 0.18
N ALA A 169 -22.37 25.68 0.41
CA ALA A 169 -23.69 26.31 0.49
C ALA A 169 -23.85 27.16 1.77
N GLU A 170 -23.29 26.71 2.89
CA GLU A 170 -23.32 27.46 4.16
C GLU A 170 -22.40 28.71 4.10
N GLU A 171 -21.25 28.62 3.43
CA GLU A 171 -20.35 29.76 3.22
C GLU A 171 -20.95 30.79 2.24
N ALA A 172 -21.67 30.35 1.20
CA ALA A 172 -22.41 31.26 0.32
C ALA A 172 -23.55 31.99 1.04
N ALA A 173 -24.30 31.29 1.91
CA ALA A 173 -25.37 31.90 2.71
C ALA A 173 -24.83 32.90 3.75
N ALA A 174 -23.67 32.63 4.35
CA ALA A 174 -23.01 33.55 5.28
C ALA A 174 -22.48 34.81 4.57
N ALA A 175 -21.96 34.67 3.34
CA ALA A 175 -21.51 35.82 2.53
C ALA A 175 -22.67 36.73 2.10
N GLU A 176 -23.83 36.17 1.78
CA GLU A 176 -25.02 36.95 1.40
C GLU A 176 -25.62 37.70 2.60
N ALA A 177 -25.62 37.09 3.79
CA ALA A 177 -26.04 37.76 5.03
C ALA A 177 -25.10 38.92 5.43
N ALA A 178 -23.79 38.77 5.23
CA ALA A 178 -22.82 39.83 5.52
C ALA A 178 -22.92 41.02 4.55
N ALA A 179 -23.31 40.79 3.29
CA ALA A 179 -23.51 41.86 2.32
C ALA A 179 -24.77 42.68 2.62
N ALA A 180 -25.83 42.07 3.15
CA ALA A 180 -27.06 42.77 3.53
C ALA A 180 -26.90 43.67 4.78
N ASP A 181 -26.01 43.32 5.70
CA ASP A 181 -25.75 44.11 6.93
C ASP A 181 -24.89 45.36 6.62
N ALA A 182 -23.99 45.28 5.64
CA ALA A 182 -23.14 46.40 5.22
C ALA A 182 -23.88 47.51 4.45
N GLU A 183 -25.07 47.24 3.91
CA GLU A 183 -25.90 48.21 3.18
C GLU A 183 -26.91 48.94 4.10
N ALA A 184 -26.98 48.56 5.38
CA ALA A 184 -27.92 49.12 6.36
C ALA A 184 -27.36 50.27 7.23
N GLU A 185 -26.09 50.66 7.09
CA GLU A 185 -25.57 51.90 7.71
C GLU A 185 -25.40 53.04 6.71
N PRO A 186 -26.43 53.87 6.50
CA PRO A 186 -26.25 55.24 6.05
C PRO A 186 -26.29 56.21 7.24
N VAL A 187 -25.16 56.88 7.44
CA VAL A 187 -25.08 58.34 7.64
C VAL A 187 -25.86 58.88 8.85
N GLU A 188 -25.24 58.90 10.03
CA GLU A 188 -25.51 59.97 11.00
C GLU A 188 -24.56 61.15 10.75
N ALA A 189 -25.20 62.32 10.64
CA ALA A 189 -24.64 63.65 10.41
C ALA A 189 -24.38 64.39 11.73
#